data_AF-A0A2S6HVK9-F1
#
_entry.id   AF-A0A2S6HVK9-F1
#
_cell.length_a   1.000
_cell.length_b   1.000
_cell.length_c   1.000
_cell.angle_alpha   90.00
_cell.angle_beta   90.00
_cell.angle_gamma   90.00
#
_symmetry.space_group_name_H-M   'P 1'
#
loop_
_entity.id
_entity.type
_entity.pdbx_description
1 polymer ?
#
loop_
_entity_poly.entity_id
_entity_poly.type
_entity_poly.pdbx_seq_one_letter_code
_entity_poly.pdbx_strand_id
1 'polypeptide(L)'
;MSDKNEKMELWDIYTKERLKTGKLQKRGEKLSDDEYHLVIHVCIFNNKNQLLIQQRQPFKSGWPNMWDLSVGGSAIAGESSSQAAERELAEELGLKMDLSDVLPKFTTTFRNGFDDFYIVKNDVDLSHIKLQKEEVQAVRWADKEEVLKMQQEGTFIPYWFLDKLFELDSWYNTFRNEDSAIKITYASNENLSSWMSMVEIVKWNFPGLETEEKVIEYKNTVKKNIDRGTAICALFGNMVVGILLFSIKHNMLCCMAVHPEFRRKHIASKMVKVMLDRMDKNRPIVVETFREEDEKGTAPRAFYKKAGFEEGELCFFENEYPEQRFYLRRW
;
A
#
# COMPACT_ATOMS: atom_id res chain seq x y z
N MET A 1 30.26 -38.36 25.13
CA MET A 1 30.16 -39.24 23.96
C MET A 1 28.70 -39.52 23.69
N SER A 2 28.16 -38.85 22.67
CA SER A 2 27.19 -39.42 21.73
C SER A 2 27.13 -38.43 20.58
N ASP A 3 27.74 -38.83 19.46
CA ASP A 3 27.85 -38.09 18.21
C ASP A 3 26.53 -37.42 17.85
N LYS A 4 26.58 -36.09 17.73
CA LYS A 4 25.58 -35.33 17.01
C LYS A 4 25.56 -35.89 15.59
N ASN A 5 24.39 -36.35 15.19
CA ASN A 5 24.06 -36.60 13.80
C ASN A 5 23.94 -35.22 13.09
N GLU A 6 25.03 -34.45 13.03
CA GLU A 6 25.10 -33.20 12.26
C GLU A 6 25.13 -33.60 10.79
N LYS A 7 23.95 -33.64 10.16
CA LYS A 7 23.85 -33.63 8.70
C LYS A 7 24.73 -32.48 8.22
N MET A 8 25.67 -32.79 7.34
CA MET A 8 26.57 -31.80 6.76
C MET A 8 25.76 -30.87 5.86
N GLU A 9 25.34 -29.74 6.40
CA GLU A 9 24.68 -28.69 5.63
C GLU A 9 25.72 -27.90 4.84
N LEU A 10 25.55 -27.90 3.52
CA LEU A 10 26.34 -27.11 2.58
C LEU A 10 25.44 -26.01 2.03
N TRP A 11 25.97 -24.81 1.90
CA TRP A 11 25.30 -23.62 1.35
C TRP A 11 26.00 -23.17 0.08
N ASP A 12 25.23 -22.71 -0.91
CA ASP A 12 25.82 -21.99 -2.05
C ASP A 12 26.42 -20.66 -1.57
N ILE A 13 27.62 -20.32 -2.05
CA ILE A 13 28.22 -19.00 -1.84
C ILE A 13 27.75 -18.06 -2.95
N TYR A 14 27.23 -16.91 -2.53
CA TYR A 14 26.72 -15.85 -3.39
C TYR A 14 27.69 -14.66 -3.43
N THR A 15 27.68 -13.94 -4.55
CA THR A 15 28.25 -12.59 -4.63
C THR A 15 27.28 -11.56 -4.02
N LYS A 16 27.75 -10.32 -3.86
CA LYS A 16 26.90 -9.20 -3.41
C LYS A 16 25.71 -8.92 -4.35
N GLU A 17 25.81 -9.29 -5.63
CA GLU A 17 24.73 -9.22 -6.63
C GLU A 17 23.77 -10.42 -6.57
N ARG A 18 23.87 -11.28 -5.56
CA ARG A 18 23.05 -12.50 -5.39
C ARG A 18 23.25 -13.52 -6.51
N LEU A 19 24.42 -13.54 -7.14
CA LEU A 19 24.80 -14.57 -8.12
C LEU A 19 25.54 -15.71 -7.43
N LYS A 20 25.18 -16.97 -7.73
CA LYS A 20 25.92 -18.13 -7.22
C LYS A 20 27.34 -18.14 -7.81
N THR A 21 28.34 -18.32 -6.96
CA THR A 21 29.75 -18.37 -7.36
C THR A 21 30.20 -19.75 -7.84
N GLY A 22 29.39 -20.78 -7.58
CA GLY A 22 29.75 -22.20 -7.78
C GLY A 22 30.58 -22.81 -6.65
N LYS A 23 30.97 -22.02 -5.63
CA LYS A 23 31.61 -22.51 -4.40
C LYS A 23 30.56 -22.85 -3.35
N LEU A 24 30.90 -23.79 -2.46
CA LEU A 24 30.08 -24.21 -1.34
C LEU A 24 30.73 -23.86 -0.02
N GLN A 25 29.92 -23.49 0.97
CA GLN A 25 30.32 -23.28 2.35
C GLN A 25 29.66 -24.33 3.24
N LYS A 26 30.40 -24.93 4.18
CA LYS A 26 29.81 -25.74 5.24
C LYS A 26 29.22 -24.85 6.34
N ARG A 27 28.03 -25.17 6.83
CA ARG A 27 27.43 -24.47 7.97
C ARG A 27 28.38 -24.40 9.16
N GLY A 28 28.50 -23.21 9.75
CA GLY A 28 29.29 -22.95 10.96
C GLY A 28 30.74 -22.54 10.71
N GLU A 29 31.27 -22.66 9.49
CA GLU A 29 32.56 -22.05 9.15
C GLU A 29 32.39 -20.60 8.68
N LYS A 30 33.49 -19.85 8.72
CA LYS A 30 33.49 -18.40 8.50
C LYS A 30 33.54 -18.08 7.01
N LEU A 31 32.54 -17.35 6.53
CA LEU A 31 32.54 -16.72 5.20
C LEU A 31 33.54 -15.56 5.14
N SER A 32 34.16 -15.36 3.97
CA SER A 32 34.97 -14.17 3.68
C SER A 32 34.08 -12.91 3.59
N ASP A 33 34.66 -11.71 3.69
CA ASP A 33 33.89 -10.45 3.73
C ASP A 33 33.10 -10.15 2.43
N ASP A 34 33.43 -10.81 1.32
CA ASP A 34 32.77 -10.72 0.01
C ASP A 34 31.93 -11.97 -0.33
N GLU A 35 31.77 -12.89 0.61
CA GLU A 35 31.00 -14.12 0.46
C GLU A 35 29.70 -14.06 1.28
N TYR A 36 28.60 -14.44 0.62
CA TYR A 36 27.25 -14.33 1.14
C TYR A 36 26.53 -15.68 1.06
N HIS A 37 25.55 -15.90 1.92
CA HIS A 37 24.61 -17.01 1.81
C HIS A 37 23.16 -16.53 1.85
N LEU A 38 22.24 -17.40 1.46
CA LEU A 38 20.81 -17.11 1.45
C LEU A 38 20.13 -17.75 2.67
N VAL A 39 19.37 -16.92 3.38
CA VAL A 39 18.45 -17.28 4.46
C VAL A 39 17.04 -16.97 3.97
N ILE A 40 16.07 -17.73 4.47
CA ILE A 40 14.65 -17.48 4.27
C ILE A 40 13.95 -17.38 5.61
N HIS A 41 12.84 -16.65 5.62
CA HIS A 41 11.80 -16.74 6.65
C HIS A 41 10.44 -16.85 5.98
N VAL A 42 9.54 -17.63 6.57
CA VAL A 42 8.13 -17.67 6.20
C VAL A 42 7.29 -17.08 7.33
N CYS A 43 6.39 -16.17 6.98
CA CYS A 43 5.39 -15.59 7.86
C CYS A 43 4.00 -16.05 7.42
N ILE A 44 3.39 -16.96 8.18
CA ILE A 44 2.05 -17.47 7.90
C ILE A 44 1.04 -16.66 8.70
N PHE A 45 0.10 -16.04 7.99
CA PHE A 45 -1.04 -15.33 8.57
C PHE A 45 -2.33 -16.13 8.38
N ASN A 46 -3.16 -16.17 9.42
CA ASN A 46 -4.52 -16.68 9.30
C ASN A 46 -5.50 -15.57 8.84
N ASN A 47 -6.76 -15.93 8.61
CA ASN A 47 -7.79 -14.97 8.18
C ASN A 47 -8.19 -13.95 9.26
N LYS A 48 -7.70 -14.10 10.50
CA LYS A 48 -7.88 -13.14 11.61
C LYS A 48 -6.71 -12.17 11.76
N ASN A 49 -5.79 -12.13 10.78
CA ASN A 49 -4.56 -11.32 10.83
C ASN A 49 -3.66 -11.64 12.04
N GLN A 50 -3.65 -12.90 12.47
CA GLN A 50 -2.72 -13.41 13.47
C GLN A 50 -1.56 -14.11 12.75
N LEU A 51 -0.35 -13.91 13.26
CA LEU A 51 0.87 -14.56 12.79
C LEU A 51 1.02 -15.90 13.51
N LEU A 52 1.34 -16.96 12.77
CA LEU A 52 1.82 -18.20 13.36
C LEU A 52 3.25 -17.95 13.85
N ILE A 53 3.48 -18.00 15.14
CA ILE A 53 4.81 -17.83 15.73
C ILE A 53 5.31 -19.16 16.27
N GLN A 54 6.62 -19.36 16.23
CA GLN A 54 7.26 -20.55 16.79
C GLN A 54 8.18 -20.19 17.95
N GLN A 55 8.31 -21.10 18.91
CA GLN A 55 9.25 -21.00 20.00
C GLN A 55 10.42 -21.93 19.74
N ARG A 56 11.62 -21.37 19.72
CA ARG A 56 12.87 -22.08 19.43
C ARG A 56 13.25 -23.00 20.59
N GLN A 57 13.78 -24.18 20.31
CA GLN A 57 14.26 -25.11 21.35
C GLN A 57 15.35 -24.48 22.24
N PRO A 58 15.47 -24.86 23.52
CA PRO A 58 16.41 -24.28 24.48
C PRO A 58 17.88 -24.54 24.15
N PHE A 59 18.17 -25.55 23.32
CA PHE A 59 19.53 -25.95 22.93
C PHE A 59 19.95 -25.40 21.57
N LYS A 60 19.12 -24.56 20.92
CA LYS A 60 19.47 -23.92 19.66
C LYS A 60 20.63 -22.95 19.83
N SER A 61 21.58 -22.99 18.89
CA SER A 61 22.61 -21.96 18.76
C SER A 61 21.96 -20.66 18.29
N GLY A 62 22.08 -19.60 19.08
CA GLY A 62 21.43 -18.32 18.81
C GLY A 62 19.96 -18.30 19.26
N TRP A 63 19.67 -17.42 20.23
CA TRP A 63 18.32 -17.11 20.73
C TRP A 63 17.52 -18.33 21.26
N PRO A 64 18.06 -19.12 22.21
CA PRO A 64 17.32 -20.24 22.80
C PRO A 64 16.08 -19.76 23.56
N ASN A 65 14.99 -20.53 23.52
CA ASN A 65 13.69 -20.24 24.15
C ASN A 65 12.92 -19.02 23.63
N MET A 66 13.47 -18.28 22.67
CA MET A 66 12.83 -17.11 22.10
C MET A 66 11.71 -17.49 21.15
N TRP A 67 10.67 -16.67 21.13
CA TRP A 67 9.67 -16.68 20.07
C TRP A 67 10.21 -16.00 18.82
N ASP A 68 9.79 -16.52 17.68
CA ASP A 68 10.29 -16.19 16.35
C ASP A 68 9.11 -16.11 15.36
N LEU A 69 9.40 -15.72 14.11
CA LEU A 69 8.48 -15.84 12.98
C LEU A 69 8.09 -17.31 12.72
N SER A 70 7.25 -17.59 11.72
CA SER A 70 6.67 -18.93 11.59
C SER A 70 7.71 -20.02 11.34
N VAL A 71 8.67 -19.75 10.45
CA VAL A 71 9.78 -20.65 10.07
C VAL A 71 10.96 -19.80 9.59
N GLY A 72 12.19 -20.25 9.83
CA GLY A 72 13.38 -19.59 9.30
C GLY A 72 14.59 -20.51 9.19
N GLY A 73 15.31 -20.44 8.07
CA GLY A 73 16.45 -21.32 7.81
C GLY A 73 17.30 -20.92 6.62
N SER A 74 18.46 -21.54 6.47
CA SER A 74 19.37 -21.26 5.36
C SER A 74 19.04 -22.14 4.16
N ALA A 75 19.09 -21.56 2.95
CA ALA A 75 19.02 -22.36 1.74
C ALA A 75 20.24 -23.29 1.64
N ILE A 76 20.01 -24.58 1.40
CA ILE A 76 21.10 -25.53 1.16
C ILE A 76 21.55 -25.48 -0.31
N ALA A 77 22.73 -26.04 -0.57
CA ALA A 77 23.36 -26.05 -1.88
C ALA A 77 22.42 -26.60 -2.96
N GLY A 78 22.25 -25.83 -4.04
CA GLY A 78 21.36 -26.14 -5.14
C GLY A 78 19.92 -25.63 -4.99
N GLU A 79 19.47 -25.25 -3.80
CA GLU A 79 18.12 -24.72 -3.60
C GLU A 79 17.96 -23.32 -4.23
N SER A 80 16.73 -23.06 -4.65
CA SER A 80 16.17 -21.71 -4.79
C SER A 80 15.58 -21.25 -3.46
N SER A 81 15.30 -19.95 -3.36
CA SER A 81 14.69 -19.35 -2.16
C SER A 81 13.34 -20.01 -1.80
N SER A 82 12.47 -20.27 -2.77
CA SER A 82 11.16 -20.91 -2.52
C SER A 82 11.33 -22.37 -2.09
N GLN A 83 12.23 -23.13 -2.72
CA GLN A 83 12.51 -24.51 -2.31
C GLN A 83 13.03 -24.60 -0.87
N ALA A 84 13.90 -23.68 -0.46
CA ALA A 84 14.34 -23.59 0.93
C ALA A 84 13.15 -23.32 1.87
N ALA A 85 12.26 -22.37 1.52
CA ALA A 85 11.07 -22.08 2.30
C ALA A 85 10.11 -23.28 2.43
N GLU A 86 9.89 -24.01 1.34
CA GLU A 86 9.06 -25.24 1.33
C GLU A 86 9.68 -26.35 2.20
N ARG A 87 11.00 -26.54 2.11
CA ARG A 87 11.72 -27.51 2.93
C ARG A 87 11.62 -27.16 4.41
N GLU A 88 11.96 -25.93 4.80
CA GLU A 88 11.94 -25.52 6.21
C GLU A 88 10.51 -25.59 6.79
N LEU A 89 9.47 -25.26 6.00
CA LEU A 89 8.07 -25.48 6.42
C LEU A 89 7.74 -26.94 6.69
N ALA A 90 8.23 -27.84 5.83
CA ALA A 90 8.01 -29.27 5.96
C ALA A 90 8.82 -29.88 7.10
N GLU A 91 10.05 -29.39 7.33
CA GLU A 91 10.94 -29.85 8.39
C GLU A 91 10.46 -29.33 9.75
N GLU A 92 10.38 -28.01 9.95
CA GLU A 92 10.09 -27.42 11.27
C GLU A 92 8.65 -27.63 11.73
N LEU A 93 7.68 -27.52 10.81
CA LEU A 93 6.24 -27.54 11.13
C LEU A 93 5.47 -28.74 10.55
N GLY A 94 6.08 -29.53 9.66
CA GLY A 94 5.37 -30.61 8.96
C GLY A 94 4.37 -30.11 7.91
N LEU A 95 4.47 -28.85 7.48
CA LEU A 95 3.54 -28.22 6.54
C LEU A 95 4.08 -28.32 5.12
N LYS A 96 3.23 -28.77 4.19
CA LYS A 96 3.54 -28.76 2.76
C LYS A 96 2.76 -27.64 2.09
N MET A 97 3.48 -26.68 1.54
CA MET A 97 2.93 -25.58 0.76
C MET A 97 3.72 -25.50 -0.55
N ASP A 98 3.05 -25.19 -1.65
CA ASP A 98 3.69 -24.91 -2.93
C ASP A 98 3.94 -23.39 -3.00
N LEU A 99 5.21 -23.02 -3.03
CA LEU A 99 5.71 -21.65 -3.11
C LEU A 99 6.48 -21.41 -4.41
N SER A 100 6.40 -22.33 -5.38
CA SER A 100 7.14 -22.23 -6.64
C SER A 100 6.85 -20.95 -7.44
N ASP A 101 5.59 -20.49 -7.42
CA ASP A 101 5.14 -19.23 -8.04
C ASP A 101 5.02 -18.07 -7.05
N VAL A 102 5.47 -18.23 -5.81
CA VAL A 102 5.43 -17.19 -4.77
C VAL A 102 6.78 -16.52 -4.69
N LEU A 103 6.80 -15.20 -4.89
CA LEU A 103 8.00 -14.39 -4.68
C LEU A 103 8.12 -13.99 -3.20
N PRO A 104 9.35 -13.86 -2.66
CA PRO A 104 9.53 -13.24 -1.36
C PRO A 104 9.00 -11.81 -1.40
N LYS A 105 8.32 -11.40 -0.34
CA LYS A 105 7.67 -10.10 -0.25
C LYS A 105 8.68 -8.97 -0.13
N PHE A 106 9.77 -9.23 0.60
CA PHE A 106 10.92 -8.36 0.72
C PHE A 106 12.15 -9.17 1.11
N THR A 107 13.33 -8.56 0.96
CA THR A 107 14.61 -9.13 1.37
C THR A 107 15.30 -8.14 2.30
N THR A 108 15.91 -8.63 3.37
CA THR A 108 16.86 -7.86 4.19
C THR A 108 18.29 -8.39 4.02
N THR A 109 19.28 -7.61 4.45
CA THR A 109 20.69 -8.02 4.36
C THR A 109 21.36 -7.97 5.73
N PHE A 110 22.37 -8.81 5.89
CA PHE A 110 23.28 -8.80 7.02
C PHE A 110 24.71 -9.03 6.50
N ARG A 111 25.71 -8.95 7.39
CA ARG A 111 27.15 -8.90 7.02
C ARG A 111 27.56 -9.87 5.92
N ASN A 112 27.08 -11.12 5.96
CA ASN A 112 27.45 -12.19 5.04
C ASN A 112 26.24 -12.95 4.50
N GLY A 113 25.12 -12.25 4.26
CA GLY A 113 23.98 -12.90 3.64
C GLY A 113 22.78 -12.02 3.37
N PHE A 114 21.81 -12.67 2.76
CA PHE A 114 20.51 -12.13 2.40
C PHE A 114 19.43 -12.94 3.11
N ASP A 115 18.34 -12.29 3.46
CA ASP A 115 17.23 -12.92 4.17
C ASP A 115 15.91 -12.60 3.45
N ASP A 116 15.35 -13.60 2.77
CA ASP A 116 14.12 -13.49 1.99
C ASP A 116 12.89 -13.81 2.84
N PHE A 117 11.94 -12.87 2.93
CA PHE A 117 10.74 -13.01 3.73
C PHE A 117 9.52 -13.33 2.86
N TYR A 118 8.97 -14.53 3.02
CA TYR A 118 7.72 -14.97 2.41
C TYR A 118 6.55 -14.63 3.34
N ILE A 119 5.45 -14.14 2.77
CA ILE A 119 4.20 -13.89 3.51
C ILE A 119 3.10 -14.69 2.86
N VAL A 120 2.51 -15.61 3.63
CA VAL A 120 1.51 -16.56 3.13
C VAL A 120 0.25 -16.45 3.98
N LYS A 121 -0.92 -16.50 3.33
CA LYS A 121 -2.20 -16.64 4.04
C LYS A 121 -2.64 -18.09 4.08
N ASN A 122 -2.78 -18.66 5.27
CA ASN A 122 -3.25 -20.02 5.46
C ASN A 122 -3.82 -20.21 6.87
N ASP A 123 -5.06 -20.67 6.99
CA ASP A 123 -5.68 -21.06 8.26
C ASP A 123 -5.20 -22.46 8.68
N VAL A 124 -3.92 -22.56 9.06
CA VAL A 124 -3.33 -23.82 9.50
C VAL A 124 -4.01 -24.31 10.78
N ASP A 125 -4.45 -25.57 10.76
CA ASP A 125 -4.91 -26.27 11.97
C ASP A 125 -3.70 -26.70 12.80
N LEU A 126 -3.52 -26.07 13.96
CA LEU A 126 -2.39 -26.34 14.86
C LEU A 126 -2.37 -27.80 15.35
N SER A 127 -3.51 -28.50 15.36
CA SER A 127 -3.56 -29.91 15.77
C SER A 127 -2.89 -30.86 14.77
N HIS A 128 -2.69 -30.42 13.53
CA HIS A 128 -2.03 -31.19 12.47
C HIS A 128 -0.55 -30.83 12.28
N ILE A 129 -0.04 -29.83 13.00
CA ILE A 129 1.37 -29.45 12.96
C ILE A 129 2.22 -30.55 13.59
N LYS A 130 3.30 -30.92 12.91
CA LYS A 130 4.27 -31.90 13.39
C LYS A 130 5.61 -31.21 13.58
N LEU A 131 5.87 -30.78 14.82
CA LEU A 131 7.09 -30.07 15.16
C LEU A 131 8.31 -30.97 15.06
N GLN A 132 9.36 -30.47 14.42
CA GLN A 132 10.70 -31.03 14.56
C GLN A 132 11.25 -30.66 15.94
N LYS A 133 11.37 -31.67 16.81
CA LYS A 133 11.76 -31.48 18.22
C LYS A 133 13.18 -30.98 18.40
N GLU A 134 14.01 -31.05 17.36
CA GLU A 134 15.36 -30.50 17.32
C GLU A 134 15.38 -28.98 17.05
N GLU A 135 14.29 -28.42 16.53
CA GLU A 135 14.20 -27.01 16.10
C GLU A 135 13.20 -26.21 16.94
N VAL A 136 11.97 -26.74 17.08
CA VAL A 136 10.81 -26.01 17.59
C VAL A 136 10.21 -26.71 18.80
N GLN A 137 9.91 -25.96 19.86
CA GLN A 137 9.28 -26.50 21.09
C GLN A 137 7.78 -26.21 21.19
N ALA A 138 7.32 -25.12 20.59
CA ALA A 138 5.91 -24.72 20.61
C ALA A 138 5.57 -23.85 19.41
N VAL A 139 4.29 -23.82 19.04
CA VAL A 139 3.73 -22.88 18.05
C VAL A 139 2.39 -22.39 18.53
N ARG A 140 2.01 -21.19 18.10
CA ARG A 140 0.67 -20.64 18.34
C ARG A 140 0.38 -19.47 17.41
N TRP A 141 -0.89 -19.12 17.31
CA TRP A 141 -1.31 -17.86 16.72
C TRP A 141 -1.09 -16.71 17.72
N ALA A 142 -0.61 -15.57 17.23
CA ALA A 142 -0.46 -14.33 17.99
C ALA A 142 -0.82 -13.12 17.13
N ASP A 143 -1.53 -12.15 17.69
CA ASP A 143 -1.84 -10.90 16.99
C ASP A 143 -0.72 -9.86 17.12
N LYS A 144 -0.91 -8.70 16.48
CA LYS A 144 0.06 -7.60 16.48
C LYS A 144 0.39 -7.12 17.89
N GLU A 145 -0.61 -6.91 18.72
CA GLU A 145 -0.42 -6.36 20.07
C GLU A 145 0.38 -7.34 20.92
N GLU A 146 0.06 -8.63 20.81
CA GLU A 146 0.72 -9.68 21.54
C GLU A 146 2.19 -9.85 21.13
N VAL A 147 2.48 -9.90 19.83
CA VAL A 147 3.86 -10.05 19.33
C VAL A 147 4.72 -8.84 19.70
N LEU A 148 4.18 -7.62 19.61
CA LEU A 148 4.89 -6.41 20.03
C LEU A 148 5.13 -6.36 21.53
N LYS A 149 4.18 -6.85 22.34
CA LYS A 149 4.37 -7.00 23.79
C LYS A 149 5.48 -8.00 24.10
N MET A 150 5.53 -9.15 23.42
CA MET A 150 6.61 -10.12 23.60
C MET A 150 7.98 -9.56 23.22
N GLN A 151 8.06 -8.74 22.16
CA GLN A 151 9.28 -8.04 21.78
C GLN A 151 9.73 -7.05 22.87
N GLN A 152 8.79 -6.30 23.46
CA GLN A 152 9.08 -5.39 24.58
C GLN A 152 9.54 -6.12 25.84
N GLU A 153 8.97 -7.30 26.13
CA GLU A 153 9.35 -8.16 27.25
C GLU A 153 10.67 -8.91 27.00
N GLY A 154 11.24 -8.83 25.79
CA GLY A 154 12.48 -9.51 25.43
C GLY A 154 12.31 -11.03 25.25
N THR A 155 11.09 -11.49 24.94
CA THR A 155 10.78 -12.91 24.69
C THR A 155 10.55 -13.24 23.22
N PHE A 156 10.53 -12.24 22.33
CA PHE A 156 10.46 -12.36 20.88
C PHE A 156 11.71 -11.77 20.21
N ILE A 157 12.22 -12.40 19.14
CA ILE A 157 13.39 -11.89 18.41
C ILE A 157 13.12 -10.48 17.85
N PRO A 158 14.02 -9.50 18.03
CA PRO A 158 13.69 -8.10 17.81
C PRO A 158 13.76 -7.67 16.33
N TYR A 159 12.83 -8.16 15.51
CA TYR A 159 12.67 -7.70 14.13
C TYR A 159 12.20 -6.23 14.08
N TRP A 160 12.94 -5.36 13.37
CA TRP A 160 12.64 -3.93 13.30
C TRP A 160 11.35 -3.60 12.51
N PHE A 161 10.91 -4.53 11.66
CA PHE A 161 9.72 -4.39 10.81
C PHE A 161 8.49 -5.13 11.36
N LEU A 162 8.55 -5.64 12.60
CA LEU A 162 7.54 -6.54 13.14
C LEU A 162 6.13 -5.94 13.16
N ASP A 163 6.01 -4.64 13.49
CA ASP A 163 4.74 -3.91 13.45
C ASP A 163 4.19 -3.77 12.01
N LYS A 164 5.08 -3.54 11.04
CA LYS A 164 4.76 -3.41 9.62
C LYS A 164 4.34 -4.71 8.97
N LEU A 165 4.83 -5.85 9.48
CA LEU A 165 4.47 -7.17 8.97
C LEU A 165 2.94 -7.39 8.97
N PHE A 166 2.26 -6.96 10.05
CA PHE A 166 0.79 -7.03 10.19
C PHE A 166 0.02 -6.00 9.35
N GLU A 167 0.72 -5.05 8.74
CA GLU A 167 0.18 -4.00 7.87
C GLU A 167 0.43 -4.29 6.38
N LEU A 168 1.32 -5.24 6.04
CA LEU A 168 1.70 -5.47 4.64
C LEU A 168 0.51 -5.92 3.78
N ASP A 169 -0.36 -6.76 4.32
CA ASP A 169 -1.51 -7.23 3.56
C ASP A 169 -2.59 -6.14 3.42
N SER A 170 -2.78 -5.30 4.46
CA SER A 170 -3.69 -4.15 4.37
C SER A 170 -3.15 -3.09 3.42
N TRP A 171 -1.84 -2.82 3.43
CA TRP A 171 -1.18 -1.92 2.49
C TRP A 171 -1.35 -2.42 1.06
N TYR A 172 -0.96 -3.65 0.74
CA TYR A 172 -1.08 -4.17 -0.62
C TYR A 172 -2.54 -4.26 -1.09
N ASN A 173 -3.47 -4.64 -0.21
CA ASN A 173 -4.89 -4.67 -0.56
C ASN A 173 -5.50 -3.26 -0.65
N THR A 174 -5.06 -2.29 0.14
CA THR A 174 -5.50 -0.89 0.01
C THR A 174 -5.00 -0.29 -1.32
N PHE A 175 -3.79 -0.67 -1.75
CA PHE A 175 -3.24 -0.22 -3.04
C PHE A 175 -3.85 -0.96 -4.24
N ARG A 176 -4.31 -2.21 -4.09
CA ARG A 176 -4.95 -2.99 -5.17
C ARG A 176 -6.48 -2.86 -5.23
N ASN A 177 -7.16 -2.75 -4.09
CA ASN A 177 -8.57 -2.33 -4.00
C ASN A 177 -8.59 -0.80 -3.89
N GLU A 178 -8.33 -0.16 -5.03
CA GLU A 178 -8.14 1.28 -5.15
C GLU A 178 -9.36 2.11 -4.70
N ASP A 179 -10.54 1.50 -4.56
CA ASP A 179 -11.78 2.19 -4.18
C ASP A 179 -11.97 2.38 -2.66
N SER A 180 -11.44 1.48 -1.82
CA SER A 180 -11.53 1.57 -0.35
C SER A 180 -10.44 2.44 0.28
N ALA A 181 -9.39 2.74 -0.47
CA ALA A 181 -8.27 3.57 -0.04
C ALA A 181 -8.54 5.07 -0.12
N ILE A 182 -9.60 5.47 -0.82
CA ILE A 182 -9.87 6.87 -1.11
C ILE A 182 -10.74 7.49 -0.03
N LYS A 183 -10.16 8.41 0.73
CA LYS A 183 -10.87 9.23 1.71
C LYS A 183 -11.29 10.55 1.07
N ILE A 184 -12.59 10.84 1.05
CA ILE A 184 -13.11 12.16 0.67
C ILE A 184 -13.23 13.03 1.93
N THR A 185 -12.68 14.23 1.90
CA THR A 185 -12.70 15.17 3.03
C THR A 185 -12.66 16.61 2.55
N TYR A 186 -13.01 17.55 3.43
CA TYR A 186 -12.64 18.95 3.22
C TYR A 186 -11.13 19.12 3.32
N ALA A 187 -10.56 19.90 2.41
CA ALA A 187 -9.13 20.15 2.38
C ALA A 187 -8.71 21.10 3.49
N SER A 188 -7.51 20.87 4.03
CA SER A 188 -6.81 21.76 4.96
C SER A 188 -5.55 22.35 4.32
N ASN A 189 -4.89 23.27 5.01
CA ASN A 189 -3.61 23.83 4.56
C ASN A 189 -2.51 22.78 4.37
N GLU A 190 -2.58 21.65 5.07
CA GLU A 190 -1.64 20.52 4.89
C GLU A 190 -1.78 19.89 3.51
N ASN A 191 -2.97 19.96 2.90
CA ASN A 191 -3.21 19.39 1.57
C ASN A 191 -2.75 20.32 0.44
N LEU A 192 -2.43 21.59 0.70
CA LEU A 192 -2.23 22.59 -0.35
C LEU A 192 -1.08 22.23 -1.31
N SER A 193 0.05 21.76 -0.80
CA SER A 193 1.18 21.36 -1.65
C SER A 193 0.82 20.20 -2.58
N SER A 194 0.14 19.18 -2.06
CA SER A 194 -0.31 18.04 -2.84
C SER A 194 -1.43 18.41 -3.83
N TRP A 195 -2.33 19.30 -3.43
CA TRP A 195 -3.35 19.88 -4.31
C TRP A 195 -2.72 20.59 -5.50
N MET A 196 -1.72 21.44 -5.28
CA MET A 196 -1.04 22.14 -6.38
C MET A 196 -0.26 21.18 -7.28
N SER A 197 0.35 20.12 -6.73
CA SER A 197 0.95 19.07 -7.54
C SER A 197 -0.09 18.36 -8.42
N MET A 198 -1.30 18.12 -7.91
CA MET A 198 -2.39 17.54 -8.71
C MET A 198 -2.83 18.49 -9.83
N VAL A 199 -2.89 19.80 -9.56
CA VAL A 199 -3.21 20.83 -10.56
C VAL A 199 -2.21 20.80 -11.71
N GLU A 200 -0.91 20.68 -11.45
CA GLU A 200 0.11 20.57 -12.51
C GLU A 200 -0.13 19.41 -13.47
N ILE A 201 -0.67 18.30 -12.97
CA ILE A 201 -0.98 17.10 -13.78
C ILE A 201 -2.18 17.36 -14.69
N VAL A 202 -3.16 18.13 -14.21
CA VAL A 202 -4.44 18.32 -14.91
C VAL A 202 -4.59 19.68 -15.60
N LYS A 203 -3.65 20.63 -15.41
CA LYS A 203 -3.76 22.02 -15.86
C LYS A 203 -4.10 22.19 -17.34
N TRP A 204 -3.63 21.28 -18.20
CA TRP A 204 -3.97 21.27 -19.64
C TRP A 204 -5.48 21.16 -19.92
N ASN A 205 -6.24 20.60 -18.97
CA ASN A 205 -7.70 20.44 -19.02
C ASN A 205 -8.46 21.58 -18.32
N PHE A 206 -7.81 22.69 -17.97
CA PHE A 206 -8.45 23.83 -17.31
C PHE A 206 -8.07 25.13 -18.00
N PRO A 207 -9.04 25.87 -18.56
CA PRO A 207 -8.85 27.26 -18.91
C PRO A 207 -8.42 28.06 -17.66
N GLY A 208 -7.50 29.01 -17.82
CA GLY A 208 -7.06 29.87 -16.73
C GLY A 208 -5.91 29.33 -15.87
N LEU A 209 -5.15 28.34 -16.36
CA LEU A 209 -3.94 27.82 -15.71
C LEU A 209 -2.73 27.75 -16.65
N GLU A 210 -2.73 28.59 -17.69
CA GLU A 210 -1.74 28.56 -18.77
C GLU A 210 -0.39 29.19 -18.37
N THR A 211 -0.39 30.11 -17.40
CA THR A 211 0.79 30.87 -16.97
C THR A 211 1.07 30.67 -15.48
N GLU A 212 2.32 30.90 -15.07
CA GLU A 212 2.72 30.82 -13.66
C GLU A 212 1.92 31.79 -12.78
N GLU A 213 1.66 33.00 -13.27
CA GLU A 213 0.84 34.00 -12.58
C GLU A 213 -0.57 33.47 -12.29
N LYS A 214 -1.24 32.91 -13.31
CA LYS A 214 -2.57 32.31 -13.16
C LYS A 214 -2.57 31.11 -12.19
N VAL A 215 -1.51 30.30 -12.19
CA VAL A 215 -1.33 29.20 -11.21
C VAL A 215 -1.18 29.74 -9.78
N ILE A 216 -0.46 30.85 -9.58
CA ILE A 216 -0.33 31.52 -8.27
C ILE A 216 -1.68 32.08 -7.81
N GLU A 217 -2.45 32.70 -8.71
CA GLU A 217 -3.79 33.20 -8.43
C GLU A 217 -4.75 32.07 -8.05
N TYR A 218 -4.71 30.96 -8.78
CA TYR A 218 -5.45 29.75 -8.44
C TYR A 218 -5.08 29.23 -7.05
N LYS A 219 -3.78 29.16 -6.71
CA LYS A 219 -3.32 28.76 -5.37
C LYS A 219 -3.91 29.64 -4.27
N ASN A 220 -3.96 30.95 -4.50
CA ASN A 220 -4.59 31.89 -3.57
C ASN A 220 -6.10 31.67 -3.45
N THR A 221 -6.76 31.31 -4.55
CA THR A 221 -8.17 30.92 -4.58
C THR A 221 -8.42 29.64 -3.79
N VAL A 222 -7.57 28.62 -3.92
CA VAL A 222 -7.65 27.39 -3.12
C VAL A 222 -7.54 27.69 -1.63
N LYS A 223 -6.55 28.49 -1.19
CA LYS A 223 -6.41 28.90 0.22
C LYS A 223 -7.69 29.54 0.76
N LYS A 224 -8.26 30.51 0.03
CA LYS A 224 -9.52 31.16 0.42
C LYS A 224 -10.69 30.18 0.52
N ASN A 225 -10.74 29.16 -0.33
CA ASN A 225 -11.79 28.12 -0.27
C ASN A 225 -11.57 27.15 0.89
N ILE A 226 -10.32 26.81 1.21
CA ILE A 226 -9.97 26.02 2.41
C ILE A 226 -10.49 26.76 3.66
N ASP A 227 -10.17 28.06 3.80
CA ASP A 227 -10.60 28.87 4.95
C ASP A 227 -12.13 28.97 5.07
N ARG A 228 -12.85 28.90 3.94
CA ARG A 228 -14.32 28.94 3.88
C ARG A 228 -14.98 27.56 4.06
N GLY A 229 -14.20 26.48 4.10
CA GLY A 229 -14.73 25.11 4.08
C GLY A 229 -15.45 24.75 2.77
N THR A 230 -14.99 25.31 1.65
CA THR A 230 -15.56 25.11 0.31
C THR A 230 -14.57 24.46 -0.67
N ALA A 231 -13.52 23.81 -0.14
CA ALA A 231 -12.59 22.97 -0.87
C ALA A 231 -12.71 21.51 -0.39
N ILE A 232 -12.96 20.58 -1.30
CA ILE A 232 -13.04 19.14 -1.04
C ILE A 232 -11.88 18.47 -1.79
N CYS A 233 -11.22 17.50 -1.15
CA CYS A 233 -10.24 16.65 -1.79
C CYS A 233 -10.55 15.16 -1.60
N ALA A 234 -10.06 14.37 -2.55
CA ALA A 234 -9.96 12.92 -2.43
C ALA A 234 -8.50 12.56 -2.13
N LEU A 235 -8.29 11.77 -1.07
CA LEU A 235 -6.98 11.40 -0.57
C LEU A 235 -6.71 9.91 -0.81
N PHE A 236 -5.58 9.59 -1.41
CA PHE A 236 -4.99 8.26 -1.41
C PHE A 236 -3.81 8.28 -0.44
N GLY A 237 -3.99 7.67 0.74
CA GLY A 237 -3.13 7.97 1.89
C GLY A 237 -3.22 9.47 2.23
N ASN A 238 -2.11 10.19 2.13
CA ASN A 238 -2.05 11.66 2.31
C ASN A 238 -1.97 12.44 0.98
N MET A 239 -1.92 11.74 -0.15
CA MET A 239 -1.79 12.35 -1.47
C MET A 239 -3.15 12.75 -2.03
N VAL A 240 -3.28 14.00 -2.50
CA VAL A 240 -4.48 14.50 -3.18
C VAL A 240 -4.55 13.92 -4.58
N VAL A 241 -5.59 13.13 -4.85
CA VAL A 241 -5.87 12.49 -6.15
C VAL A 241 -7.17 12.96 -6.78
N GLY A 242 -7.92 13.81 -6.09
CA GLY A 242 -9.10 14.48 -6.60
C GLY A 242 -9.32 15.80 -5.88
N ILE A 243 -9.80 16.80 -6.61
CA ILE A 243 -10.03 18.16 -6.12
C ILE A 243 -11.41 18.63 -6.54
N LEU A 244 -12.07 19.40 -5.67
CA LEU A 244 -13.32 20.08 -5.97
C LEU A 244 -13.39 21.41 -5.19
N LEU A 245 -13.64 22.51 -5.90
CA LEU A 245 -13.98 23.81 -5.32
C LEU A 245 -15.44 24.14 -5.62
N PHE A 246 -16.15 24.71 -4.66
CA PHE A 246 -17.53 25.14 -4.85
C PHE A 246 -17.82 26.47 -4.16
N SER A 247 -18.95 27.08 -4.48
CA SER A 247 -19.40 28.34 -3.93
C SER A 247 -20.83 28.22 -3.43
N ILE A 248 -21.00 28.34 -2.11
CA ILE A 248 -22.31 28.36 -1.46
C ILE A 248 -23.10 29.60 -1.89
N LYS A 249 -22.45 30.78 -1.92
CA LYS A 249 -23.08 32.05 -2.31
C LYS A 249 -23.70 31.99 -3.71
N HIS A 250 -22.94 31.44 -4.66
CA HIS A 250 -23.34 31.36 -6.06
C HIS A 250 -24.09 30.06 -6.40
N ASN A 251 -24.21 29.13 -5.44
CA ASN A 251 -24.73 27.78 -5.63
C ASN A 251 -24.06 27.10 -6.84
N MET A 252 -22.73 27.12 -6.87
CA MET A 252 -21.93 26.76 -8.04
C MET A 252 -20.84 25.73 -7.71
N LEU A 253 -20.66 24.73 -8.56
CA LEU A 253 -19.44 23.92 -8.62
C LEU A 253 -18.43 24.68 -9.48
N CYS A 254 -17.31 25.10 -8.89
CA CYS A 254 -16.36 26.02 -9.51
C CYS A 254 -15.21 25.31 -10.23
N CYS A 255 -14.73 24.19 -9.67
CA CYS A 255 -13.63 23.42 -10.24
C CYS A 255 -13.75 21.98 -9.77
N MET A 256 -13.49 21.01 -10.64
CA MET A 256 -13.37 19.62 -10.24
C MET A 256 -12.45 18.84 -11.18
N ALA A 257 -11.51 18.09 -10.62
CA ALA A 257 -10.74 17.11 -11.37
C ALA A 257 -10.40 15.89 -10.52
N VAL A 258 -10.12 14.80 -11.23
CA VAL A 258 -9.61 13.55 -10.67
C VAL A 258 -8.38 13.16 -11.47
N HIS A 259 -7.32 12.76 -10.74
CA HIS A 259 -6.07 12.27 -11.31
C HIS A 259 -6.35 11.16 -12.34
N PRO A 260 -5.67 11.15 -13.51
CA PRO A 260 -5.95 10.18 -14.58
C PRO A 260 -6.00 8.71 -14.13
N GLU A 261 -5.02 8.28 -13.32
CA GLU A 261 -4.93 6.91 -12.77
C GLU A 261 -6.02 6.57 -11.74
N PHE A 262 -6.76 7.58 -11.26
CA PHE A 262 -7.83 7.43 -10.28
C PHE A 262 -9.22 7.69 -10.89
N ARG A 263 -9.32 7.87 -12.21
CA ARG A 263 -10.61 7.98 -12.91
C ARG A 263 -11.35 6.64 -12.90
N ARG A 264 -12.67 6.70 -13.14
CA ARG A 264 -13.58 5.53 -13.15
C ARG A 264 -13.75 4.81 -11.79
N LYS A 265 -13.23 5.39 -10.70
CA LYS A 265 -13.36 4.93 -9.30
C LYS A 265 -14.47 5.62 -8.50
N HIS A 266 -15.46 6.18 -9.20
CA HIS A 266 -16.55 6.99 -8.61
C HIS A 266 -16.14 8.18 -7.73
N ILE A 267 -14.87 8.60 -7.74
CA ILE A 267 -14.34 9.68 -6.88
C ILE A 267 -15.08 11.00 -7.12
N ALA A 268 -15.26 11.40 -8.38
CA ALA A 268 -15.99 12.62 -8.73
C ALA A 268 -17.42 12.62 -8.18
N SER A 269 -18.15 11.52 -8.34
CA SER A 269 -19.51 11.37 -7.78
C SER A 269 -19.52 11.47 -6.25
N LYS A 270 -18.55 10.85 -5.57
CA LYS A 270 -18.42 10.94 -4.10
C LYS A 270 -18.12 12.37 -3.64
N MET A 271 -17.22 13.09 -4.32
CA MET A 271 -16.93 14.50 -4.02
C MET A 271 -18.15 15.40 -4.25
N VAL A 272 -18.86 15.22 -5.37
CA VAL A 272 -20.11 15.95 -5.64
C VAL A 272 -21.13 15.69 -4.54
N LYS A 273 -21.31 14.43 -4.09
CA LYS A 273 -22.24 14.12 -2.99
C LYS A 273 -21.91 14.90 -1.71
N VAL A 274 -20.63 14.99 -1.33
CA VAL A 274 -20.18 15.78 -0.16
C VAL A 274 -20.41 17.28 -0.38
N MET A 275 -20.23 17.78 -1.60
CA MET A 275 -20.55 19.16 -1.95
C MET A 275 -22.05 19.45 -1.76
N LEU A 276 -22.92 18.57 -2.28
CA LEU A 276 -24.37 18.75 -2.26
C LEU A 276 -24.92 18.99 -0.84
N ASP A 277 -24.35 18.35 0.19
CA ASP A 277 -24.78 18.54 1.59
C ASP A 277 -24.65 20.01 2.08
N ARG A 278 -23.92 20.87 1.36
CA ARG A 278 -23.70 22.29 1.68
C ARG A 278 -24.39 23.26 0.75
N MET A 279 -25.09 22.77 -0.29
CA MET A 279 -25.68 23.62 -1.34
C MET A 279 -27.12 24.02 -0.99
N ASP A 280 -27.60 25.12 -1.56
CA ASP A 280 -28.97 25.59 -1.37
C ASP A 280 -29.92 24.79 -2.27
N LYS A 281 -30.83 24.03 -1.65
CA LYS A 281 -31.81 23.18 -2.33
C LYS A 281 -32.91 23.97 -3.07
N ASN A 282 -33.08 25.25 -2.76
CA ASN A 282 -34.10 26.09 -3.39
C ASN A 282 -33.62 26.74 -4.69
N ARG A 283 -32.33 26.62 -5.01
CA ARG A 283 -31.70 27.19 -6.20
C ARG A 283 -31.09 26.07 -7.04
N PRO A 284 -31.05 26.21 -8.37
CA PRO A 284 -30.32 25.26 -9.19
C PRO A 284 -28.83 25.35 -8.86
N ILE A 285 -28.13 24.21 -8.86
CA ILE A 285 -26.68 24.20 -8.82
C ILE A 285 -26.16 24.46 -10.22
N VAL A 286 -25.21 25.39 -10.34
CA VAL A 286 -24.60 25.78 -11.61
C VAL A 286 -23.22 25.16 -11.73
N VAL A 287 -22.86 24.70 -12.92
CA VAL A 287 -21.47 24.46 -13.29
C VAL A 287 -21.22 25.06 -14.67
N GLU A 288 -20.10 25.74 -14.82
CA GLU A 288 -19.60 26.20 -16.11
C GLU A 288 -18.56 25.18 -16.59
N THR A 289 -18.74 24.68 -17.81
CA THR A 289 -17.86 23.66 -18.39
C THR A 289 -17.75 23.84 -19.89
N PHE A 290 -16.86 23.08 -20.53
CA PHE A 290 -16.63 23.09 -21.97
C PHE A 290 -17.91 22.95 -22.80
N ARG A 291 -17.98 23.66 -23.93
CA ARG A 291 -19.05 23.52 -24.94
C ARG A 291 -18.99 22.17 -25.67
N GLU A 292 -20.05 21.83 -26.41
CA GLU A 292 -20.20 20.52 -27.06
C GLU A 292 -19.07 20.14 -28.03
N GLU A 293 -18.51 21.12 -28.74
CA GLU A 293 -17.48 20.92 -29.77
C GLU A 293 -16.04 20.95 -29.23
N ASP A 294 -15.87 21.06 -27.91
CA ASP A 294 -14.55 21.12 -27.30
C ASP A 294 -14.06 19.72 -26.93
N GLU A 295 -12.90 19.33 -27.47
CA GLU A 295 -12.30 18.02 -27.21
C GLU A 295 -12.06 17.76 -25.71
N LYS A 296 -11.68 18.81 -24.95
CA LYS A 296 -11.48 18.73 -23.49
C LYS A 296 -12.80 18.46 -22.75
N GLY A 297 -13.93 18.80 -23.38
CA GLY A 297 -15.28 18.72 -22.84
C GLY A 297 -15.91 17.33 -22.79
N THR A 298 -15.40 16.37 -23.58
CA THR A 298 -16.05 15.06 -23.75
C THR A 298 -16.31 14.35 -22.41
N ALA A 299 -15.27 14.22 -21.58
CA ALA A 299 -15.38 13.54 -20.28
C ALA A 299 -16.19 14.33 -19.23
N PRO A 300 -15.92 15.62 -18.97
CA PRO A 300 -16.69 16.37 -17.96
C PRO A 300 -18.17 16.54 -18.35
N ARG A 301 -18.50 16.83 -19.62
CA ARG A 301 -19.90 16.93 -20.07
C ARG A 301 -20.66 15.62 -19.86
N ALA A 302 -20.07 14.48 -20.24
CA ALA A 302 -20.67 13.17 -20.04
C ALA A 302 -20.93 12.88 -18.55
N PHE A 303 -20.00 13.28 -17.68
CA PHE A 303 -20.19 13.18 -16.22
C PHE A 303 -21.36 14.03 -15.74
N TYR A 304 -21.42 15.31 -16.09
CA TYR A 304 -22.48 16.21 -15.63
C TYR A 304 -23.86 15.77 -16.11
N LYS A 305 -24.00 15.38 -17.38
CA LYS A 305 -25.25 14.80 -17.91
C LYS A 305 -25.68 13.57 -17.12
N LYS A 306 -24.75 12.65 -16.84
CA LYS A 306 -25.03 11.44 -16.03
C LYS A 306 -25.40 11.78 -14.58
N ALA A 307 -24.86 12.87 -14.04
CA ALA A 307 -25.19 13.38 -12.71
C ALA A 307 -26.52 14.16 -12.67
N GLY A 308 -27.23 14.29 -13.79
CA GLY A 308 -28.54 14.95 -13.87
C GLY A 308 -28.48 16.45 -14.15
N PHE A 309 -27.31 16.99 -14.51
CA PHE A 309 -27.22 18.37 -14.98
C PHE A 309 -27.74 18.49 -16.41
N GLU A 310 -28.54 19.52 -16.64
CA GLU A 310 -29.10 19.88 -17.93
C GLU A 310 -28.30 21.03 -18.56
N GLU A 311 -28.09 20.96 -19.88
CA GLU A 311 -27.45 22.03 -20.64
C GLU A 311 -28.26 23.33 -20.61
N GLY A 312 -27.56 24.44 -20.45
CA GLY A 312 -28.09 25.79 -20.48
C GLY A 312 -27.38 26.66 -21.52
N GLU A 313 -27.29 27.95 -21.22
CA GLU A 313 -26.73 28.94 -22.14
C GLU A 313 -25.21 28.81 -22.34
N LEU A 314 -24.76 29.26 -23.52
CA LEU A 314 -23.33 29.47 -23.80
C LEU A 314 -22.82 30.67 -23.00
N CYS A 315 -21.59 30.56 -22.50
CA CYS A 315 -20.91 31.58 -21.70
C CYS A 315 -19.41 31.63 -22.04
N PHE A 316 -18.65 32.44 -21.30
CA PHE A 316 -17.21 32.54 -21.46
C PHE A 316 -16.52 32.56 -20.10
N PHE A 317 -15.49 31.73 -19.93
CA PHE A 317 -14.56 31.84 -18.82
C PHE A 317 -13.65 33.05 -19.04
N GLU A 318 -13.65 33.98 -18.08
CA GLU A 318 -12.88 35.23 -18.13
C GLU A 318 -13.08 36.06 -19.42
N ASN A 319 -14.21 35.88 -20.13
CA ASN A 319 -14.48 36.45 -21.45
C ASN A 319 -13.53 35.98 -22.58
N GLU A 320 -12.70 34.96 -22.34
CA GLU A 320 -11.67 34.49 -23.29
C GLU A 320 -11.96 33.08 -23.81
N TYR A 321 -12.44 32.17 -22.96
CA TYR A 321 -12.62 30.77 -23.32
C TYR A 321 -14.10 30.40 -23.42
N PRO A 322 -14.59 29.87 -24.56
CA PRO A 322 -16.01 29.57 -24.75
C PRO A 322 -16.44 28.36 -23.92
N GLU A 323 -17.46 28.56 -23.10
CA GLU A 323 -18.02 27.57 -22.18
C GLU A 323 -19.54 27.45 -22.34
N GLN A 324 -20.14 26.53 -21.59
CA GLN A 324 -21.57 26.36 -21.48
C GLN A 324 -21.93 26.10 -20.02
N ARG A 325 -23.04 26.71 -19.59
CA ARG A 325 -23.62 26.47 -18.28
C ARG A 325 -24.43 25.20 -18.25
N PHE A 326 -24.35 24.52 -17.13
CA PHE A 326 -25.13 23.33 -16.81
C PHE A 326 -25.84 23.54 -15.47
N TYR A 327 -27.07 23.04 -15.38
CA TYR A 327 -27.95 23.26 -14.23
C TYR A 327 -28.42 21.93 -13.64
N LEU A 328 -28.22 21.74 -12.34
CA LEU A 328 -28.87 20.68 -11.57
C LEU A 328 -30.01 21.28 -10.76
N ARG A 329 -31.25 21.05 -11.23
CA ARG A 329 -32.46 21.69 -10.67
C ARG A 329 -33.14 20.88 -9.56
N ARG A 330 -32.91 19.56 -9.51
CA ARG A 330 -33.50 18.64 -8.52
C ARG A 330 -32.41 17.67 -8.07
N TRP A 331 -32.14 17.60 -6.76
CA TRP A 331 -31.08 16.78 -6.20
C TRP A 331 -31.29 16.48 -4.71
#